data_AF-A0A6A6S1Z7-F1
#
_entry.id   AF-A0A6A6S1Z7-F1
#
_cell.length_a   1.000
_cell.length_b   1.000
_cell.length_c   1.000
_cell.angle_alpha   90.00
_cell.angle_beta   90.00
_cell.angle_gamma   90.00
#
_symmetry.space_group_name_H-M   'P 1'
#
loop_
_entity.id
_entity.type
_entity.pdbx_description
1 polymer ?
#
loop_
_entity_poly.entity_id
_entity_poly.type
_entity_poly.pdbx_seq_one_letter_code
_entity_poly.pdbx_strand_id
1 'polypeptide(L)'
;MSGPDCKDIIEFKKSIAGVPSDVKAPFDAISKDALAKVTDPRALTVWETDADIDGLLQLIEVYFKIKAANASSSGGAAPAGTGWAGSGKNGKKKMGMIILSQEKDDRNAYQRIIDLLRYLTSTKGEAHLNGTVCAFDSIVIVRGVNYSKTRTKEEDKHVIKRINTSIDRVLKMIHNSSSSKPKIVWHHGPILSLLLTWINHADDLRSSLSAITITAAVTFTDGLKPSDVGKSNKPSDFQTLERYATKLGVNVLFLDPVTQLIYNEFPSHFIHYFGYYITVFLPHSVTLPHYRVGLDYLTTFAFRLWGATKNTYGKDVVAQVKQHLNGERSQHWARICIDPASYTRAACLSAGEERPLQLAGSLADSPWAMYATSLTTVPTSPLPGFARLVLCPTSSLDTLTATYHAAPISLNYSTSTYKVSNPSPFRLLVPRDGIDIPAMEQRIQGTMTAILTRVMEVKPKLRMGDPDVRVWMDMLGAVNWCLEGCMAGLPANVRGKVEEVASMLTVVGCWGYMVKNRETAFGLGVPTATAAATGPVASMGIPAAPATATTAAATTGWGMGQGQGQVGTRWGFPA
;
A
#
# COMPACT_ATOMS: atom_id res chain seq x y z
N MET A 1 -24.76 10.27 -21.91
CA MET A 1 -23.62 11.20 -22.10
C MET A 1 -22.39 10.38 -22.44
N SER A 2 -21.61 10.78 -23.45
CA SER A 2 -20.30 10.17 -23.79
C SER A 2 -19.31 11.30 -24.03
N GLY A 3 -18.17 11.25 -23.34
CA GLY A 3 -17.00 12.11 -23.63
C GLY A 3 -16.16 11.56 -24.78
N PRO A 4 -15.05 12.25 -25.13
CA PRO A 4 -14.05 11.75 -26.07
C PRO A 4 -13.29 10.55 -25.48
N ASP A 5 -12.70 9.74 -26.36
CA ASP A 5 -11.74 8.70 -25.95
C ASP A 5 -10.47 9.33 -25.38
N CYS A 6 -10.02 8.84 -24.24
CA CYS A 6 -8.79 9.27 -23.56
C CYS A 6 -7.77 8.13 -23.56
N LYS A 7 -6.49 8.50 -23.65
CA LYS A 7 -5.35 7.58 -23.46
C LYS A 7 -4.62 7.81 -22.15
N ASP A 8 -4.78 8.96 -21.51
CA ASP A 8 -4.13 9.22 -20.23
C ASP A 8 -5.05 9.94 -19.22
N ILE A 9 -4.61 9.95 -17.97
CA ILE A 9 -5.38 10.52 -16.86
C ILE A 9 -5.53 12.04 -16.97
N ILE A 10 -4.64 12.73 -17.68
CA ILE A 10 -4.67 14.18 -17.87
C ILE A 10 -5.80 14.53 -18.84
N GLU A 11 -5.88 13.85 -19.98
CA GLU A 11 -6.99 13.95 -20.94
C GLU A 11 -8.32 13.61 -20.27
N PHE A 12 -8.34 12.54 -19.46
CA PHE A 12 -9.55 12.13 -18.76
C PHE A 12 -10.03 13.18 -17.74
N LYS A 13 -9.12 13.78 -16.96
CA LYS A 13 -9.45 14.89 -16.05
C LYS A 13 -9.99 16.10 -16.80
N LYS A 14 -9.41 16.44 -17.96
CA LYS A 14 -9.95 17.49 -18.84
C LYS A 14 -11.37 17.15 -19.32
N SER A 15 -11.64 15.89 -19.66
CA SER A 15 -12.98 15.44 -20.02
C SER A 15 -13.99 15.55 -18.87
N ILE A 16 -13.57 15.36 -17.60
CA ILE A 16 -14.42 15.57 -16.42
C ILE A 16 -14.69 17.06 -16.22
N ALA A 17 -13.67 17.91 -16.32
CA ALA A 17 -13.82 19.35 -16.19
C ALA A 17 -14.69 19.96 -17.29
N GLY A 18 -14.63 19.39 -18.50
CA GLY A 18 -15.46 19.77 -19.65
C GLY A 18 -16.88 19.20 -19.65
N VAL A 19 -17.34 18.56 -18.56
CA VAL A 19 -18.74 18.10 -18.42
C VAL A 19 -19.67 19.33 -18.51
N PRO A 20 -20.61 19.38 -19.47
CA PRO A 20 -21.49 20.53 -19.64
C PRO A 20 -22.33 20.83 -18.39
N SER A 21 -22.62 22.11 -18.16
CA SER A 21 -23.26 22.58 -16.91
C SER A 21 -24.65 21.99 -16.69
N ASP A 22 -25.40 21.72 -17.76
CA ASP A 22 -26.73 21.10 -17.74
C ASP A 22 -26.71 19.62 -17.29
N VAL A 23 -25.58 18.92 -17.46
CA VAL A 23 -25.41 17.52 -17.04
C VAL A 23 -24.50 17.34 -15.81
N LYS A 24 -23.92 18.42 -15.29
CA LYS A 24 -23.00 18.40 -14.14
C LYS A 24 -23.66 17.92 -12.85
N ALA A 25 -24.88 18.38 -12.57
CA ALA A 25 -25.61 17.94 -11.37
C ALA A 25 -25.95 16.43 -11.39
N PRO A 26 -26.47 15.85 -12.49
CA PRO A 26 -26.60 14.40 -12.63
C PRO A 26 -25.26 13.64 -12.49
N PHE A 27 -24.18 14.15 -13.06
CA PHE A 27 -22.85 13.55 -12.93
C PHE A 27 -22.39 13.50 -11.47
N ASP A 28 -22.51 14.61 -10.75
CA ASP A 28 -22.11 14.70 -9.34
C ASP A 28 -23.03 13.83 -8.45
N ALA A 29 -24.32 13.70 -8.79
CA ALA A 29 -25.25 12.79 -8.11
C ALA A 29 -24.84 11.31 -8.30
N ILE A 30 -24.46 10.91 -9.51
CA ILE A 30 -23.95 9.54 -9.79
C ILE A 30 -22.65 9.28 -9.03
N SER A 31 -21.74 10.25 -9.01
CA SER A 31 -20.50 10.16 -8.25
C SER A 31 -20.79 9.97 -6.75
N LYS A 32 -21.70 10.80 -6.19
CA LYS A 32 -22.08 10.73 -4.78
C LYS A 32 -22.77 9.40 -4.43
N ASP A 33 -23.67 8.89 -5.28
CA ASP A 33 -24.33 7.59 -5.08
C ASP A 33 -23.32 6.43 -5.06
N ALA A 34 -22.38 6.41 -6.02
CA ALA A 34 -21.34 5.40 -6.07
C ALA A 34 -20.48 5.41 -4.79
N LEU A 35 -20.04 6.59 -4.36
CA LEU A 35 -19.24 6.77 -3.15
C LEU A 35 -20.03 6.39 -1.88
N ALA A 36 -21.32 6.73 -1.80
CA ALA A 36 -22.17 6.38 -0.67
C ALA A 36 -22.40 4.85 -0.56
N LYS A 37 -22.51 4.15 -1.68
CA LYS A 37 -22.67 2.69 -1.70
C LYS A 37 -21.41 1.95 -1.27
N VAL A 38 -20.22 2.40 -1.69
CA VAL A 38 -18.95 1.75 -1.32
C VAL A 38 -18.56 2.00 0.13
N THR A 39 -19.03 3.08 0.76
CA THR A 39 -18.77 3.37 2.18
C THR A 39 -19.96 3.08 3.10
N ASP A 40 -21.00 2.37 2.62
CA ASP A 40 -22.24 2.11 3.36
C ASP A 40 -21.94 1.41 4.70
N PRO A 41 -22.12 2.07 5.86
CA PRO A 41 -21.81 1.48 7.16
C PRO A 41 -22.78 0.36 7.55
N ARG A 42 -23.85 0.13 6.78
CA ARG A 42 -24.83 -0.94 6.99
C ARG A 42 -24.53 -2.18 6.17
N ALA A 43 -23.57 -2.14 5.27
CA ALA A 43 -23.18 -3.29 4.48
C ALA A 43 -22.13 -4.15 5.20
N LEU A 44 -22.17 -5.45 4.95
CA LEU A 44 -21.03 -6.32 5.23
C LEU A 44 -19.90 -5.96 4.26
N THR A 45 -18.73 -5.64 4.80
CA THR A 45 -17.54 -5.35 4.01
C THR A 45 -16.75 -6.64 3.77
N VAL A 46 -16.59 -7.05 2.51
CA VAL A 46 -15.68 -8.13 2.11
C VAL A 46 -14.41 -7.49 1.57
N TRP A 47 -13.25 -7.86 2.08
CA TRP A 47 -11.98 -7.23 1.77
C TRP A 47 -10.93 -8.25 1.40
N GLU A 48 -10.38 -8.17 0.19
CA GLU A 48 -9.29 -9.04 -0.22
C GLU A 48 -7.94 -8.34 -0.11
N THR A 49 -6.94 -9.04 0.43
CA THR A 49 -5.58 -8.50 0.62
C THR A 49 -4.52 -9.59 0.48
N ASP A 50 -3.37 -9.24 -0.09
CA ASP A 50 -2.20 -10.12 -0.16
C ASP A 50 -1.34 -10.08 1.11
N ALA A 51 -1.78 -9.29 2.09
CA ALA A 51 -1.14 -9.09 3.39
C ALA A 51 0.31 -8.57 3.29
N ASP A 52 0.69 -7.83 2.24
CA ASP A 52 1.90 -7.00 2.28
C ASP A 52 1.72 -5.83 3.27
N ILE A 53 2.78 -5.08 3.57
CA ILE A 53 2.80 -4.03 4.61
C ILE A 53 1.68 -3.00 4.41
N ASP A 54 1.52 -2.47 3.20
CA ASP A 54 0.51 -1.45 2.89
C ASP A 54 -0.91 -2.00 3.03
N GLY A 55 -1.16 -3.23 2.56
CA GLY A 55 -2.42 -3.94 2.74
C GLY A 55 -2.74 -4.18 4.21
N LEU A 56 -1.74 -4.53 5.02
CA LEU A 56 -1.91 -4.71 6.47
C LEU A 56 -2.17 -3.39 7.18
N LEU A 57 -1.44 -2.31 6.87
CA LEU A 57 -1.70 -0.97 7.42
C LEU A 57 -3.12 -0.50 7.13
N GLN A 58 -3.60 -0.74 5.91
CA GLN A 58 -4.97 -0.45 5.53
C GLN A 58 -5.99 -1.31 6.31
N LEU A 59 -5.70 -2.58 6.61
CA LEU A 59 -6.59 -3.37 7.47
C LEU A 59 -6.66 -2.84 8.91
N ILE A 60 -5.56 -2.27 9.45
CA ILE A 60 -5.57 -1.63 10.78
C ILE A 60 -6.59 -0.48 10.81
N GLU A 61 -6.62 0.35 9.75
CA GLU A 61 -7.62 1.41 9.60
C GLU A 61 -9.05 0.86 9.70
N VAL A 62 -9.36 -0.13 8.86
CA VAL A 62 -10.72 -0.68 8.79
C VAL A 62 -11.12 -1.33 10.10
N TYR A 63 -10.20 -2.05 10.75
CA TYR A 63 -10.43 -2.63 12.08
C TYR A 63 -10.84 -1.56 13.10
N PHE A 64 -10.10 -0.46 13.22
CA PHE A 64 -10.43 0.58 14.19
C PHE A 64 -11.72 1.32 13.86
N LYS A 65 -12.04 1.55 12.58
CA LYS A 65 -13.33 2.13 12.18
C LYS A 65 -14.51 1.25 12.57
N ILE A 66 -14.43 -0.06 12.28
CA ILE A 66 -15.45 -1.03 12.66
C ILE A 66 -15.58 -1.11 14.19
N LYS A 67 -14.47 -1.16 14.91
CA LYS A 67 -14.48 -1.20 16.39
C LYS A 67 -15.13 0.05 16.97
N ALA A 68 -14.78 1.25 16.47
CA ALA A 68 -15.34 2.51 16.93
C ALA A 68 -16.86 2.61 16.66
N ALA A 69 -17.29 2.18 15.47
CA ALA A 69 -18.70 2.13 15.11
C ALA A 69 -19.50 1.17 16.01
N ASN A 70 -18.93 -0.01 16.30
CA ASN A 70 -19.56 -1.02 17.16
C ASN A 70 -19.64 -0.56 18.62
N ALA A 71 -18.62 0.12 19.15
CA ALA A 71 -18.62 0.65 20.51
C ALA A 71 -19.74 1.69 20.71
N SER A 72 -19.93 2.59 19.74
CA SER A 72 -20.95 3.66 19.79
C SER A 72 -22.38 3.11 19.83
N SER A 73 -22.62 1.88 19.37
CA SER A 73 -23.93 1.23 19.37
C SER A 73 -24.37 0.68 20.73
N SER A 74 -23.47 0.64 21.71
CA SER A 74 -23.67 0.01 23.04
C SER A 74 -24.08 0.97 24.17
N GLY A 75 -24.35 2.25 23.86
CA GLY A 75 -24.84 3.24 24.84
C GLY A 75 -23.76 3.92 25.69
N GLY A 76 -22.49 3.56 25.51
CA GLY A 76 -21.36 4.32 26.06
C GLY A 76 -21.08 5.57 25.22
N ALA A 77 -20.88 6.72 25.88
CA ALA A 77 -20.37 7.92 25.22
C ALA A 77 -19.03 7.57 24.54
N ALA A 78 -18.99 7.64 23.21
CA ALA A 78 -17.70 7.62 22.51
C ALA A 78 -16.87 8.79 23.07
N PRO A 79 -15.59 8.58 23.42
CA PRO A 79 -14.76 9.68 23.91
C PRO A 79 -14.81 10.83 22.90
N ALA A 80 -15.27 11.99 23.40
CA ALA A 80 -15.41 13.20 22.59
C ALA A 80 -14.03 13.60 22.08
N GLY A 81 -13.92 13.86 20.77
CA GLY A 81 -12.68 14.32 20.12
C GLY A 81 -12.00 13.32 19.17
N THR A 82 -12.59 12.16 18.91
CA THR A 82 -11.88 11.06 18.22
C THR A 82 -11.93 11.08 16.68
N GLY A 83 -12.68 11.96 16.03
CA GLY A 83 -12.76 12.11 14.56
C GLY A 83 -13.24 10.88 13.76
N TRP A 84 -13.39 9.73 14.43
CA TRP A 84 -13.72 8.41 13.88
C TRP A 84 -15.02 7.86 14.47
N ALA A 85 -15.59 8.55 15.47
CA ALA A 85 -16.96 8.34 15.90
C ALA A 85 -17.89 8.91 14.82
N GLY A 86 -18.51 8.02 14.02
CA GLY A 86 -19.65 8.41 13.20
C GLY A 86 -20.71 9.06 14.09
N SER A 87 -21.44 10.05 13.57
CA SER A 87 -22.53 10.71 14.28
C SER A 87 -23.64 9.71 14.64
N GLY A 88 -23.48 9.03 15.78
CA GLY A 88 -24.36 7.96 16.23
C GLY A 88 -25.65 8.50 16.83
N LYS A 89 -26.52 9.11 16.01
CA LYS A 89 -27.93 9.35 16.39
C LYS A 89 -28.85 8.17 16.04
N ASN A 90 -28.37 7.13 15.34
CA ASN A 90 -29.21 6.02 14.90
C ASN A 90 -28.64 4.64 15.30
N GLY A 91 -29.06 4.16 16.49
CA GLY A 91 -29.33 2.77 16.90
C GLY A 91 -28.45 1.58 16.47
N LYS A 92 -27.96 0.85 17.48
CA LYS A 92 -28.01 -0.64 17.66
C LYS A 92 -27.62 -1.58 16.49
N LYS A 93 -26.76 -1.23 15.54
CA LYS A 93 -26.35 -2.19 14.48
C LYS A 93 -24.84 -2.40 14.47
N LYS A 94 -24.43 -3.66 14.65
CA LYS A 94 -23.04 -4.10 14.55
C LYS A 94 -22.60 -4.05 13.08
N MET A 95 -21.39 -3.58 12.81
CA MET A 95 -20.68 -3.71 11.55
C MET A 95 -19.89 -5.02 11.54
N GLY A 96 -19.75 -5.62 10.37
CA GLY A 96 -19.02 -6.87 10.16
C GLY A 96 -18.08 -6.78 8.97
N MET A 97 -17.05 -7.61 9.00
CA MET A 97 -16.03 -7.68 7.95
C MET A 97 -15.65 -9.12 7.65
N ILE A 98 -15.50 -9.43 6.36
CA ILE A 98 -14.81 -10.62 5.89
C ILE A 98 -13.47 -10.18 5.31
N ILE A 99 -12.36 -10.76 5.75
CA ILE A 99 -11.04 -10.56 5.14
C ILE A 99 -10.66 -11.82 4.36
N LEU A 100 -10.53 -11.71 3.04
CA LEU A 100 -10.06 -12.78 2.16
C LEU A 100 -8.55 -12.64 1.96
N SER A 101 -7.80 -13.70 2.31
CA SER A 101 -6.36 -13.70 2.09
C SER A 101 -5.98 -14.14 0.68
N GLN A 102 -5.12 -13.39 0.00
CA GLN A 102 -4.50 -13.80 -1.26
C GLN A 102 -3.21 -14.57 -0.95
N GLU A 103 -3.28 -15.89 -1.07
CA GLU A 103 -2.17 -16.79 -0.72
C GLU A 103 -1.07 -16.77 -1.79
N LYS A 104 0.18 -16.97 -1.36
CA LYS A 104 1.33 -17.25 -2.24
C LYS A 104 2.17 -18.37 -1.64
N ASP A 105 2.98 -19.05 -2.45
CA ASP A 105 3.73 -20.24 -2.00
C ASP A 105 4.81 -19.93 -0.96
N ASP A 106 5.37 -18.73 -1.04
CA ASP A 106 6.41 -18.22 -0.15
C ASP A 106 5.86 -17.39 1.01
N ARG A 107 4.53 -17.15 1.06
CA ARG A 107 3.90 -16.26 2.05
C ARG A 107 2.54 -16.78 2.50
N ASN A 108 2.41 -17.00 3.80
CA ASN A 108 1.13 -17.35 4.44
C ASN A 108 0.35 -16.07 4.80
N ALA A 109 -0.35 -15.49 3.82
CA ALA A 109 -1.12 -14.26 4.01
C ALA A 109 -2.21 -14.43 5.10
N TYR A 110 -2.91 -15.57 5.10
CA TYR A 110 -3.91 -15.91 6.10
C TYR A 110 -3.38 -15.81 7.54
N GLN A 111 -2.23 -16.43 7.83
CA GLN A 111 -1.66 -16.41 9.18
C GLN A 111 -1.19 -15.01 9.58
N ARG A 112 -0.68 -14.21 8.63
CA ARG A 112 -0.19 -12.85 8.92
C ARG A 112 -1.33 -11.90 9.27
N ILE A 113 -2.48 -12.05 8.63
CA ILE A 113 -3.70 -11.30 9.00
C ILE A 113 -4.20 -11.74 10.39
N ILE A 114 -4.16 -13.05 10.69
CA ILE A 114 -4.49 -13.55 12.02
C ILE A 114 -3.55 -12.95 13.07
N ASP A 115 -2.24 -12.97 12.84
CA ASP A 115 -1.25 -12.43 13.75
C ASP A 115 -1.47 -10.93 13.98
N LEU A 116 -1.82 -10.17 12.94
CA LEU A 116 -2.20 -8.77 13.08
C LEU A 116 -3.44 -8.60 13.98
N LEU A 117 -4.52 -9.34 13.75
CA LEU A 117 -5.71 -9.20 14.59
C LEU A 117 -5.48 -9.71 16.02
N ARG A 118 -4.68 -10.76 16.22
CA ARG A 118 -4.24 -11.19 17.55
C ARG A 118 -3.46 -10.11 18.26
N TYR A 119 -2.54 -9.46 17.53
CA TYR A 119 -1.80 -8.33 18.01
C TYR A 119 -2.76 -7.22 18.43
N LEU A 120 -3.63 -6.72 17.56
CA LEU A 120 -4.52 -5.58 17.87
C LEU A 120 -5.58 -5.88 18.94
N THR A 121 -6.07 -7.11 19.05
CA THR A 121 -7.17 -7.49 19.97
C THR A 121 -6.68 -8.09 21.28
N SER A 122 -5.44 -8.59 21.35
CA SER A 122 -4.94 -9.44 22.43
C SER A 122 -5.76 -10.73 22.64
N THR A 123 -6.49 -11.19 21.61
CA THR A 123 -7.25 -12.45 21.63
C THR A 123 -6.68 -13.44 20.61
N LYS A 124 -6.92 -14.75 20.76
CA LYS A 124 -6.39 -15.77 19.83
C LYS A 124 -7.23 -15.91 18.54
N GLY A 125 -8.48 -15.45 18.55
CA GLY A 125 -9.48 -15.76 17.54
C GLY A 125 -9.99 -17.20 17.63
N GLU A 126 -11.15 -17.46 17.03
CA GLU A 126 -11.81 -18.77 17.00
C GLU A 126 -11.63 -19.43 15.62
N ALA A 127 -11.05 -20.63 15.60
CA ALA A 127 -10.85 -21.37 14.36
C ALA A 127 -12.13 -22.12 13.95
N HIS A 128 -12.49 -22.02 12.68
CA HIS A 128 -13.65 -22.70 12.07
C HIS A 128 -13.28 -23.33 10.74
N LEU A 129 -14.18 -24.18 10.22
CA LEU A 129 -14.05 -24.84 8.90
C LEU A 129 -12.65 -25.47 8.71
N ASN A 130 -12.26 -26.34 9.65
CA ASN A 130 -10.96 -27.02 9.66
C ASN A 130 -9.76 -26.07 9.61
N GLY A 131 -9.85 -24.93 10.32
CA GLY A 131 -8.77 -23.94 10.42
C GLY A 131 -8.59 -23.04 9.21
N THR A 132 -9.48 -23.12 8.21
CA THR A 132 -9.46 -22.25 7.03
C THR A 132 -10.22 -20.93 7.23
N VAL A 133 -10.90 -20.78 8.37
CA VAL A 133 -11.55 -19.55 8.81
C VAL A 133 -11.15 -19.26 10.26
N CYS A 134 -10.91 -17.99 10.58
CA CYS A 134 -10.61 -17.52 11.93
C CYS A 134 -11.46 -16.29 12.25
N ALA A 135 -12.23 -16.34 13.34
CA ALA A 135 -13.16 -15.28 13.73
C ALA A 135 -12.66 -14.47 14.94
N PHE A 136 -12.83 -13.16 14.87
CA PHE A 136 -12.62 -12.19 15.93
C PHE A 136 -13.91 -11.37 16.08
N ASP A 137 -14.93 -11.95 16.73
CA ASP A 137 -16.31 -11.43 16.75
C ASP A 137 -16.87 -11.26 15.32
N SER A 138 -17.32 -10.07 14.93
CA SER A 138 -17.89 -9.80 13.61
C SER A 138 -16.85 -9.61 12.49
N ILE A 139 -15.56 -9.75 12.81
CA ILE A 139 -14.45 -9.70 11.86
C ILE A 139 -13.94 -11.12 11.62
N VAL A 140 -14.16 -11.63 10.41
CA VAL A 140 -13.84 -13.02 10.05
C VAL A 140 -12.80 -13.05 8.94
N ILE A 141 -11.70 -13.75 9.20
CA ILE A 141 -10.63 -13.98 8.23
C ILE A 141 -10.89 -15.32 7.56
N VAL A 142 -10.90 -15.32 6.24
CA VAL A 142 -11.12 -16.50 5.41
C VAL A 142 -9.89 -16.71 4.56
N ARG A 143 -9.32 -17.92 4.63
CA ARG A 143 -8.24 -18.30 3.71
C ARG A 143 -8.76 -18.19 2.28
N GLY A 144 -8.16 -17.36 1.44
CA GLY A 144 -8.58 -17.20 0.06
C GLY A 144 -7.87 -18.17 -0.87
N VAL A 145 -7.26 -17.65 -1.93
CA VAL A 145 -6.74 -18.44 -3.06
C VAL A 145 -5.33 -18.01 -3.42
N ASN A 146 -4.57 -18.94 -4.00
CA ASN A 146 -3.30 -18.64 -4.65
C ASN A 146 -3.53 -18.48 -6.16
N TYR A 147 -3.44 -17.25 -6.66
CA TYR A 147 -3.66 -16.93 -8.07
C TYR A 147 -2.54 -17.40 -9.02
N SER A 148 -1.38 -17.80 -8.49
CA SER A 148 -0.31 -18.40 -9.31
C SER A 148 -0.59 -19.86 -9.68
N LYS A 149 -1.63 -20.47 -9.10
CA LYS A 149 -2.01 -21.87 -9.33
C LYS A 149 -3.33 -21.96 -10.05
N THR A 150 -3.37 -22.82 -11.06
CA THR A 150 -4.63 -23.26 -11.66
C THR A 150 -5.39 -24.10 -10.63
N ARG A 151 -6.68 -23.82 -10.48
CA ARG A 151 -7.58 -24.56 -9.58
C ARG A 151 -8.47 -25.50 -10.38
N THR A 152 -8.75 -26.65 -9.80
CA THR A 152 -9.80 -27.57 -10.26
C THR A 152 -11.18 -27.01 -9.92
N LYS A 153 -12.22 -27.51 -10.59
CA LYS A 153 -13.61 -27.11 -10.32
C LYS A 153 -14.02 -27.44 -8.87
N GLU A 154 -13.49 -28.53 -8.32
CA GLU A 154 -13.74 -29.01 -6.97
C GLU A 154 -13.13 -28.06 -5.94
N GLU A 155 -11.87 -27.64 -6.15
CA GLU A 155 -11.22 -26.64 -5.30
C GLU A 155 -11.96 -25.31 -5.31
N ASP A 156 -12.42 -24.86 -6.49
CA ASP A 156 -13.23 -23.65 -6.60
C ASP A 156 -14.54 -23.77 -5.83
N LYS A 157 -15.26 -24.89 -5.94
CA LYS A 157 -16.47 -25.15 -5.14
C LYS A 157 -16.19 -25.07 -3.64
N HIS A 158 -15.07 -25.63 -3.17
CA HIS A 158 -14.70 -25.58 -1.76
C HIS A 158 -14.37 -24.15 -1.28
N VAL A 159 -13.66 -23.38 -2.08
CA VAL A 159 -13.35 -21.96 -1.80
C VAL A 159 -14.65 -21.15 -1.73
N ILE A 160 -15.52 -21.25 -2.75
CA ILE A 160 -16.78 -20.50 -2.79
C ILE A 160 -17.69 -20.89 -1.63
N LYS A 161 -17.81 -22.19 -1.30
CA LYS A 161 -18.59 -22.66 -0.15
C LYS A 161 -18.09 -22.05 1.16
N ARG A 162 -16.77 -21.99 1.36
CA ARG A 162 -16.15 -21.39 2.54
C ARG A 162 -16.46 -19.90 2.64
N ILE A 163 -16.31 -19.16 1.55
CA ILE A 163 -16.61 -17.73 1.48
C ILE A 163 -18.09 -17.48 1.78
N ASN A 164 -19.00 -18.18 1.10
CA ASN A 164 -20.44 -18.04 1.28
C ASN A 164 -20.88 -18.34 2.72
N THR A 165 -20.38 -19.45 3.29
CA THR A 165 -20.67 -19.82 4.69
C THR A 165 -20.24 -18.72 5.66
N SER A 166 -19.10 -18.07 5.40
CA SER A 166 -18.58 -17.00 6.26
C SER A 166 -19.42 -15.73 6.12
N ILE A 167 -19.78 -15.35 4.89
CA ILE A 167 -20.66 -14.22 4.59
C ILE A 167 -22.03 -14.41 5.27
N ASP A 168 -22.67 -15.57 5.09
CA ASP A 168 -23.98 -15.86 5.69
C ASP A 168 -23.97 -15.76 7.21
N ARG A 169 -22.90 -16.26 7.86
CA ARG A 169 -22.77 -16.20 9.32
C ARG A 169 -22.62 -14.77 9.80
N VAL A 170 -21.74 -13.98 9.19
CA VAL A 170 -21.56 -12.59 9.61
C VAL A 170 -22.79 -11.75 9.31
N LEU A 171 -23.46 -11.94 8.18
CA LEU A 171 -24.74 -11.28 7.88
C LEU A 171 -25.79 -11.54 8.97
N LYS A 172 -25.92 -12.79 9.45
CA LYS A 172 -26.81 -13.14 10.58
C LYS A 172 -26.40 -12.48 11.90
N MET A 173 -25.11 -12.24 12.12
CA MET A 173 -24.62 -11.56 13.34
C MET A 173 -24.89 -10.06 13.33
N ILE A 174 -24.83 -9.42 12.15
CA ILE A 174 -24.96 -7.95 12.03
C ILE A 174 -26.40 -7.49 11.74
N HIS A 175 -27.21 -8.34 11.09
CA HIS A 175 -28.61 -8.06 10.79
C HIS A 175 -29.55 -8.84 11.72
N ASN A 176 -29.92 -8.22 12.85
CA ASN A 176 -30.90 -8.79 13.79
C ASN A 176 -32.38 -8.52 13.41
N SER A 177 -32.65 -7.83 12.29
CA SER A 177 -33.99 -7.34 11.93
C SER A 177 -34.35 -7.71 10.48
N SER A 178 -35.55 -8.27 10.32
CA SER A 178 -36.12 -8.82 9.09
C SER A 178 -36.55 -7.79 8.04
N SER A 179 -36.40 -6.47 8.28
CA SER A 179 -37.08 -5.46 7.45
C SER A 179 -36.25 -4.89 6.29
N SER A 180 -34.95 -5.20 6.18
CA SER A 180 -34.11 -4.71 5.08
C SER A 180 -33.22 -5.81 4.52
N LYS A 181 -33.20 -5.95 3.20
CA LYS A 181 -32.31 -6.89 2.51
C LYS A 181 -30.84 -6.65 2.93
N PRO A 182 -30.08 -7.71 3.25
CA PRO A 182 -28.65 -7.56 3.56
C PRO A 182 -27.90 -6.95 2.38
N LYS A 183 -26.84 -6.21 2.68
CA LYS A 183 -25.98 -5.58 1.68
C LYS A 183 -24.54 -6.06 1.85
N ILE A 184 -23.85 -6.21 0.73
CA ILE A 184 -22.43 -6.59 0.66
C ILE A 184 -21.71 -5.55 -0.18
N VAL A 185 -20.64 -4.98 0.36
CA VAL A 185 -19.66 -4.22 -0.41
C VAL A 185 -18.40 -5.07 -0.53
N TRP A 186 -17.94 -5.28 -1.76
CA TRP A 186 -16.78 -6.12 -2.04
C TRP A 186 -15.58 -5.30 -2.51
N HIS A 187 -14.54 -5.23 -1.69
CA HIS A 187 -13.27 -4.61 -2.02
C HIS A 187 -12.26 -5.66 -2.50
N HIS A 188 -12.17 -5.79 -3.81
CA HIS A 188 -11.40 -6.83 -4.48
C HIS A 188 -9.97 -6.39 -4.79
N GLY A 189 -9.05 -7.35 -4.75
CA GLY A 189 -7.67 -7.25 -5.20
C GLY A 189 -7.53 -7.02 -6.70
N PRO A 190 -6.28 -7.12 -7.20
CA PRO A 190 -5.97 -6.84 -8.59
C PRO A 190 -6.39 -7.96 -9.56
N ILE A 191 -6.66 -9.19 -9.11
CA ILE A 191 -6.90 -10.36 -9.97
C ILE A 191 -8.37 -10.80 -9.91
N LEU A 192 -9.09 -10.68 -11.02
CA LEU A 192 -10.56 -10.78 -11.05
C LEU A 192 -11.13 -12.20 -10.93
N SER A 193 -10.33 -13.24 -11.14
CA SER A 193 -10.83 -14.60 -11.36
C SER A 193 -11.68 -15.15 -10.19
N LEU A 194 -11.31 -14.85 -8.95
CA LEU A 194 -12.09 -15.27 -7.77
C LEU A 194 -13.44 -14.54 -7.70
N LEU A 195 -13.46 -13.21 -7.92
CA LEU A 195 -14.69 -12.43 -7.88
C LEU A 195 -15.66 -12.87 -8.97
N LEU A 196 -15.18 -13.07 -10.20
CA LEU A 196 -16.00 -13.54 -11.32
C LEU A 196 -16.61 -14.92 -11.01
N THR A 197 -15.80 -15.83 -10.48
CA THR A 197 -16.26 -17.16 -10.04
C THR A 197 -17.31 -17.05 -8.95
N TRP A 198 -17.08 -16.18 -7.95
CA TRP A 198 -18.03 -15.97 -6.86
C TRP A 198 -19.36 -15.42 -7.37
N ILE A 199 -19.37 -14.36 -8.20
CA ILE A 199 -20.62 -13.78 -8.74
C ILE A 199 -21.41 -14.83 -9.56
N ASN A 200 -20.71 -15.67 -10.31
CA ASN A 200 -21.33 -16.71 -11.12
C ASN A 200 -22.03 -17.79 -10.27
N HIS A 201 -21.47 -18.12 -9.10
CA HIS A 201 -21.89 -19.27 -8.27
C HIS A 201 -22.57 -18.92 -6.95
N ALA A 202 -22.60 -17.64 -6.54
CA ALA A 202 -23.22 -17.21 -5.28
C ALA A 202 -24.69 -16.82 -5.51
N ASP A 203 -25.57 -17.80 -5.73
CA ASP A 203 -26.95 -17.54 -6.21
C ASP A 203 -27.75 -16.54 -5.36
N ASP A 204 -27.87 -16.76 -4.05
CA ASP A 204 -28.64 -15.86 -3.17
C ASP A 204 -27.83 -14.62 -2.74
N LEU A 205 -26.54 -14.83 -2.42
CA LEU A 205 -25.66 -13.80 -1.89
C LEU A 205 -25.29 -12.73 -2.92
N ARG A 206 -25.14 -13.07 -4.21
CA ARG A 206 -24.85 -12.08 -5.26
C ARG A 206 -25.94 -11.02 -5.37
N SER A 207 -27.18 -11.36 -5.02
CA SER A 207 -28.29 -10.42 -5.03
C SER A 207 -28.21 -9.37 -3.91
N SER A 208 -27.35 -9.61 -2.90
CA SER A 208 -27.05 -8.70 -1.80
C SER A 208 -25.86 -7.79 -2.10
N LEU A 209 -25.14 -8.01 -3.20
CA LEU A 209 -24.02 -7.18 -3.61
C LEU A 209 -24.52 -5.77 -3.98
N SER A 210 -24.01 -4.73 -3.30
CA SER A 210 -24.41 -3.34 -3.52
C SER A 210 -23.37 -2.53 -4.29
N ALA A 211 -22.08 -2.82 -4.07
CA ALA A 211 -20.98 -2.18 -4.77
C ALA A 211 -19.73 -3.08 -4.77
N ILE A 212 -18.88 -2.88 -5.78
CA ILE A 212 -17.56 -3.51 -5.87
C ILE A 212 -16.52 -2.41 -6.01
N THR A 213 -15.37 -2.54 -5.35
CA THR A 213 -14.17 -1.78 -5.70
C THR A 213 -13.09 -2.73 -6.22
N ILE A 214 -12.40 -2.38 -7.31
CA ILE A 214 -11.32 -3.16 -7.89
C ILE A 214 -10.03 -2.36 -7.78
N THR A 215 -9.00 -2.90 -7.12
CA THR A 215 -7.77 -2.15 -6.85
C THR A 215 -6.60 -2.64 -7.65
N ALA A 216 -5.91 -1.72 -8.31
CA ALA A 216 -4.71 -1.97 -9.10
C ALA A 216 -4.88 -3.14 -10.10
N ALA A 217 -6.07 -3.37 -10.65
CA ALA A 217 -6.24 -4.39 -11.70
C ALA A 217 -5.81 -3.88 -13.08
N VAL A 218 -5.96 -2.57 -13.30
CA VAL A 218 -5.63 -1.84 -14.52
C VAL A 218 -4.92 -0.53 -14.15
N THR A 219 -4.09 -0.05 -15.06
CA THR A 219 -3.55 1.31 -15.06
C THR A 219 -4.25 2.15 -16.12
N PHE A 220 -4.39 3.45 -15.86
CA PHE A 220 -4.99 4.44 -16.76
C PHE A 220 -4.00 5.51 -17.23
N THR A 221 -2.69 5.30 -17.01
CA THR A 221 -1.64 6.29 -17.27
C THR A 221 -1.22 6.38 -18.73
N ASP A 222 -1.20 5.25 -19.43
CA ASP A 222 -0.80 5.14 -20.85
C ASP A 222 -1.65 4.06 -21.54
N GLY A 223 -2.91 4.44 -21.74
CA GLY A 223 -3.99 3.59 -22.22
C GLY A 223 -4.56 2.69 -21.13
N LEU A 224 -5.61 1.96 -21.49
CA LEU A 224 -6.19 0.92 -20.67
C LEU A 224 -5.35 -0.35 -20.78
N LYS A 225 -4.57 -0.66 -19.74
CA LYS A 225 -3.73 -1.86 -19.67
C LYS A 225 -3.84 -2.52 -18.30
N PRO A 226 -3.71 -3.85 -18.18
CA PRO A 226 -3.51 -4.49 -16.88
C PRO A 226 -2.31 -3.88 -16.16
N SER A 227 -2.41 -3.69 -14.85
CA SER A 227 -1.24 -3.32 -14.04
C SER A 227 -0.28 -4.50 -13.90
N ASP A 228 0.91 -4.30 -13.35
CA ASP A 228 1.86 -5.38 -13.09
C ASP A 228 1.31 -6.46 -12.14
N VAL A 229 0.54 -6.05 -11.13
CA VAL A 229 -0.10 -6.96 -10.17
C VAL A 229 -1.43 -7.55 -10.70
N GLY A 230 -2.00 -6.93 -11.73
CA GLY A 230 -3.21 -7.35 -12.43
C GLY A 230 -2.95 -8.05 -13.77
N LYS A 231 -1.69 -8.31 -14.13
CA LYS A 231 -1.27 -8.81 -15.46
C LYS A 231 -1.87 -10.15 -15.88
N SER A 232 -2.39 -10.92 -14.92
CA SER A 232 -3.08 -12.18 -15.21
C SER A 232 -4.49 -11.98 -15.77
N ASN A 233 -5.07 -10.78 -15.63
CA ASN A 233 -6.39 -10.48 -16.16
C ASN A 233 -6.36 -10.35 -17.68
N LYS A 234 -7.41 -10.83 -18.32
CA LYS A 234 -7.66 -10.71 -19.76
C LYS A 234 -8.78 -9.69 -20.01
N PRO A 235 -8.84 -9.07 -21.21
CA PRO A 235 -9.98 -8.23 -21.59
C PRO A 235 -11.35 -8.90 -21.38
N SER A 236 -11.44 -10.22 -21.62
CA SER A 236 -12.65 -11.02 -21.39
C SER A 236 -13.11 -11.05 -19.93
N ASP A 237 -12.19 -10.91 -18.97
CA ASP A 237 -12.49 -10.92 -17.55
C ASP A 237 -13.22 -9.63 -17.17
N PHE A 238 -12.76 -8.48 -17.67
CA PHE A 238 -13.42 -7.20 -17.46
C PHE A 238 -14.75 -7.09 -18.20
N GLN A 239 -14.86 -7.62 -19.42
CA GLN A 239 -16.15 -7.73 -20.13
C GLN A 239 -17.16 -8.60 -19.37
N THR A 240 -16.68 -9.67 -18.73
CA THR A 240 -17.52 -10.53 -17.89
C THR A 240 -17.97 -9.78 -16.63
N LEU A 241 -17.05 -9.04 -15.99
CA LEU A 241 -17.37 -8.19 -14.85
C LEU A 241 -18.43 -7.13 -15.21
N GLU A 242 -18.29 -6.47 -16.35
CA GLU A 242 -19.23 -5.45 -16.84
C GLU A 242 -20.63 -6.03 -17.04
N ARG A 243 -20.71 -7.21 -17.67
CA ARG A 243 -21.96 -7.95 -17.89
C ARG A 243 -22.65 -8.31 -16.57
N TYR A 244 -21.88 -8.82 -15.61
CA TYR A 244 -22.39 -9.16 -14.29
C TYR A 244 -22.86 -7.92 -13.52
N ALA A 245 -22.05 -6.88 -13.48
CA ALA A 245 -22.36 -5.63 -12.80
C ALA A 245 -23.62 -4.96 -13.37
N THR A 246 -23.76 -4.93 -14.70
CA THR A 246 -24.96 -4.44 -15.38
C THR A 246 -26.19 -5.25 -15.03
N LYS A 247 -26.11 -6.58 -15.11
CA LYS A 247 -27.23 -7.48 -14.80
C LYS A 247 -27.70 -7.35 -13.34
N LEU A 248 -26.76 -7.10 -12.42
CA LEU A 248 -27.04 -6.97 -10.99
C LEU A 248 -27.37 -5.52 -10.58
N GLY A 249 -27.19 -4.53 -11.45
CA GLY A 249 -27.34 -3.11 -11.10
C GLY A 249 -26.29 -2.63 -10.09
N VAL A 250 -25.09 -3.22 -10.11
CA VAL A 250 -24.00 -2.94 -9.16
C VAL A 250 -22.99 -2.00 -9.79
N ASN A 251 -22.57 -0.99 -9.03
CA ASN A 251 -21.48 -0.11 -9.43
C ASN A 251 -20.12 -0.78 -9.12
N VAL A 252 -19.18 -0.71 -10.07
CA VAL A 252 -17.80 -1.15 -9.91
C VAL A 252 -16.88 0.06 -9.96
N LEU A 253 -16.17 0.33 -8.86
CA LEU A 253 -15.24 1.45 -8.74
C LEU A 253 -13.79 0.97 -8.88
N PHE A 254 -13.10 1.42 -9.92
CA PHE A 254 -11.68 1.18 -10.13
C PHE A 254 -10.84 2.13 -9.28
N LEU A 255 -9.85 1.55 -8.60
CA LEU A 255 -8.87 2.23 -7.76
C LEU A 255 -7.49 1.95 -8.35
N ASP A 256 -6.99 2.88 -9.16
CA ASP A 256 -5.61 2.85 -9.63
C ASP A 256 -4.78 3.82 -8.76
N PRO A 257 -3.77 3.34 -8.00
CA PRO A 257 -2.92 4.21 -7.18
C PRO A 257 -2.42 5.44 -7.93
N VAL A 258 -2.02 5.27 -9.19
CA VAL A 258 -1.45 6.36 -9.98
C VAL A 258 -2.51 7.43 -10.29
N THR A 259 -3.72 7.02 -10.67
CA THR A 259 -4.83 7.98 -10.88
C THR A 259 -5.21 8.75 -9.62
N GLN A 260 -4.95 8.16 -8.45
CA GLN A 260 -5.15 8.77 -7.15
C GLN A 260 -3.95 9.57 -6.64
N LEU A 261 -2.94 9.79 -7.48
CA LEU A 261 -1.72 10.53 -7.16
C LEU A 261 -0.80 9.84 -6.13
N ILE A 262 -0.89 8.51 -6.04
CA ILE A 262 -0.03 7.66 -5.21
C ILE A 262 1.02 7.06 -6.14
N TYR A 263 2.16 7.72 -6.25
CA TYR A 263 3.24 7.34 -7.19
C TYR A 263 4.38 6.57 -6.53
N ASN A 264 4.63 6.84 -5.24
CA ASN A 264 5.74 6.21 -4.53
C ASN A 264 5.36 4.79 -4.06
N GLU A 265 6.35 3.92 -4.05
CA GLU A 265 6.25 2.52 -3.62
C GLU A 265 6.73 2.30 -2.17
N PHE A 266 7.34 3.33 -1.56
CA PHE A 266 7.92 3.23 -0.22
C PHE A 266 6.94 3.81 0.80
N PRO A 267 6.48 3.02 1.78
CA PRO A 267 5.63 3.56 2.83
C PRO A 267 6.29 4.69 3.63
N SER A 268 7.63 4.67 3.76
CA SER A 268 8.42 5.75 4.40
C SER A 268 8.30 7.10 3.70
N HIS A 269 7.95 7.13 2.41
CA HIS A 269 7.67 8.37 1.68
C HIS A 269 6.39 9.04 2.17
N PHE A 270 5.38 8.26 2.55
CA PHE A 270 4.08 8.77 2.97
C PHE A 270 3.91 8.86 4.48
N ILE A 271 4.78 8.16 5.24
CA ILE A 271 4.68 8.03 6.69
C ILE A 271 5.98 8.51 7.32
N HIS A 272 5.95 9.70 7.92
CA HIS A 272 7.09 10.21 8.70
C HIS A 272 7.45 9.23 9.81
N TYR A 273 8.74 9.03 10.07
CA TYR A 273 9.25 8.09 11.08
C TYR A 273 8.74 6.66 10.89
N PHE A 274 8.48 6.24 9.65
CA PHE A 274 7.93 4.92 9.36
C PHE A 274 8.75 3.77 9.95
N GLY A 275 10.08 3.86 9.91
CA GLY A 275 10.97 2.85 10.49
C GLY A 275 10.74 2.63 11.99
N TYR A 276 10.29 3.65 12.72
CA TYR A 276 9.83 3.49 14.09
C TYR A 276 8.39 2.98 14.15
N TYR A 277 7.48 3.61 13.42
CA TYR A 277 6.04 3.33 13.52
C TYR A 277 5.65 1.93 13.08
N ILE A 278 6.34 1.32 12.11
CA ILE A 278 6.06 -0.05 11.68
C ILE A 278 6.17 -1.06 12.83
N THR A 279 7.08 -0.82 13.78
CA THR A 279 7.25 -1.67 14.98
C THR A 279 6.09 -1.54 15.96
N VAL A 280 5.33 -0.45 15.87
CA VAL A 280 4.11 -0.22 16.67
C VAL A 280 2.90 -0.75 15.91
N PHE A 281 2.80 -0.49 14.60
CA PHE A 281 1.68 -0.90 13.76
C PHE A 281 1.50 -2.41 13.69
N LEU A 282 2.60 -3.15 13.51
CA LEU A 282 2.59 -4.55 13.14
C LEU A 282 3.35 -5.42 14.16
N PRO A 283 2.89 -6.65 14.44
CA PRO A 283 3.62 -7.56 15.32
C PRO A 283 4.92 -8.04 14.68
N HIS A 284 5.90 -8.40 15.52
CA HIS A 284 7.20 -8.89 15.07
C HIS A 284 7.11 -10.11 14.12
N SER A 285 6.14 -11.01 14.31
CA SER A 285 5.94 -12.16 13.42
C SER A 285 5.59 -11.75 11.98
N VAL A 286 5.01 -10.56 11.79
CA VAL A 286 4.65 -10.00 10.49
C VAL A 286 5.79 -9.19 9.90
N THR A 287 6.51 -8.41 10.72
CA THR A 287 7.56 -7.49 10.26
C THR A 287 8.91 -8.17 10.03
N LEU A 288 9.22 -9.23 10.78
CA LEU A 288 10.52 -9.91 10.74
C LEU A 288 10.91 -10.41 9.33
N PRO A 289 10.02 -11.05 8.54
CA PRO A 289 10.36 -11.43 7.17
C PRO A 289 10.78 -10.25 6.29
N HIS A 290 10.07 -9.12 6.37
CA HIS A 290 10.39 -7.89 5.64
C HIS A 290 11.72 -7.28 6.08
N TYR A 291 11.97 -7.29 7.39
CA TYR A 291 13.22 -6.81 7.97
C TYR A 291 14.41 -7.59 7.42
N ARG A 292 14.30 -8.92 7.44
CA ARG A 292 15.33 -9.83 6.92
C ARG A 292 15.62 -9.62 5.44
N VAL A 293 14.60 -9.39 4.62
CA VAL A 293 14.77 -9.06 3.19
C VAL A 293 15.47 -7.71 3.03
N GLY A 294 15.13 -6.71 3.86
CA GLY A 294 15.81 -5.40 3.86
C GLY A 294 17.29 -5.51 4.19
N LEU A 295 17.66 -6.27 5.23
CA LEU A 295 19.06 -6.54 5.61
C LEU A 295 19.84 -7.24 4.51
N ASP A 296 19.25 -8.28 3.91
CA ASP A 296 19.85 -9.03 2.79
C ASP A 296 20.09 -8.13 1.58
N TYR A 297 19.12 -7.27 1.24
CA TYR A 297 19.26 -6.31 0.15
C TYR A 297 20.33 -5.26 0.40
N LEU A 298 20.32 -4.58 1.56
CA LEU A 298 21.31 -3.55 1.89
C LEU A 298 22.75 -4.11 1.82
N THR A 299 22.94 -5.31 2.37
CA THR A 299 24.21 -6.04 2.27
C THR A 299 24.57 -6.34 0.81
N THR A 300 23.64 -6.91 0.05
CA THR A 300 23.87 -7.24 -1.37
C THR A 300 24.22 -5.99 -2.18
N PHE A 301 23.51 -4.89 -1.98
CA PHE A 301 23.71 -3.61 -2.65
C PHE A 301 25.13 -3.07 -2.41
N ALA A 302 25.56 -3.00 -1.14
CA ALA A 302 26.89 -2.48 -0.80
C ALA A 302 28.02 -3.34 -1.40
N PHE A 303 27.90 -4.67 -1.33
CA PHE A 303 28.88 -5.58 -1.90
C PHE A 303 28.87 -5.59 -3.44
N ARG A 304 27.75 -5.30 -4.08
CA ARG A 304 27.66 -5.10 -5.53
C ARG A 304 28.42 -3.85 -5.98
N LEU A 305 28.25 -2.72 -5.28
CA LEU A 305 29.02 -1.51 -5.52
C LEU A 305 30.52 -1.75 -5.32
N TRP A 306 30.89 -2.41 -4.21
CA TRP A 306 32.27 -2.80 -3.96
C TRP A 306 32.83 -3.67 -5.09
N GLY A 307 32.11 -4.72 -5.49
CA GLY A 307 32.49 -5.62 -6.57
C GLY A 307 32.69 -4.90 -7.90
N ALA A 308 31.82 -3.95 -8.24
CA ALA A 308 31.97 -3.10 -9.43
C ALA A 308 33.25 -2.26 -9.38
N THR A 309 33.54 -1.61 -8.26
CA THR A 309 34.73 -0.74 -8.12
C THR A 309 36.05 -1.51 -8.05
N LYS A 310 36.03 -2.76 -7.55
CA LYS A 310 37.19 -3.64 -7.46
C LYS A 310 37.29 -4.63 -8.62
N ASN A 311 36.39 -4.54 -9.59
CA ASN A 311 36.28 -5.46 -10.72
C ASN A 311 36.27 -6.94 -10.28
N THR A 312 35.59 -7.22 -9.16
CA THR A 312 35.52 -8.54 -8.49
C THR A 312 34.07 -9.01 -8.47
N TYR A 313 33.81 -10.28 -8.78
CA TYR A 313 32.47 -10.80 -9.05
C TYR A 313 32.25 -12.21 -8.49
N GLY A 314 30.99 -12.64 -8.46
CA GLY A 314 30.61 -14.01 -8.12
C GLY A 314 31.10 -14.46 -6.75
N LYS A 315 31.81 -15.60 -6.72
CA LYS A 315 32.26 -16.25 -5.48
C LYS A 315 33.26 -15.40 -4.69
N ASP A 316 34.04 -14.55 -5.36
CA ASP A 316 35.05 -13.72 -4.71
C ASP A 316 34.40 -12.61 -3.87
N VAL A 317 33.30 -12.03 -4.36
CA VAL A 317 32.50 -11.08 -3.57
C VAL A 317 31.86 -11.80 -2.38
N VAL A 318 31.31 -13.00 -2.58
CA VAL A 318 30.71 -13.81 -1.49
C VAL A 318 31.75 -14.16 -0.42
N ALA A 319 33.01 -14.39 -0.79
CA ALA A 319 34.08 -14.61 0.18
C ALA A 319 34.27 -13.39 1.09
N GLN A 320 34.21 -12.18 0.53
CA GLN A 320 34.25 -10.94 1.31
C GLN A 320 33.00 -10.76 2.18
N VAL A 321 31.81 -11.09 1.68
CA VAL A 321 30.57 -11.06 2.48
C VAL A 321 30.72 -11.95 3.71
N LYS A 322 31.18 -13.19 3.53
CA LYS A 322 31.36 -14.15 4.64
C LYS A 322 32.47 -13.75 5.61
N GLN A 323 33.47 -13.00 5.16
CA GLN A 323 34.55 -12.49 6.00
C GLN A 323 34.07 -11.36 6.92
N HIS A 324 33.19 -10.49 6.44
CA HIS A 324 32.78 -9.28 7.14
C HIS A 324 31.42 -9.38 7.85
N LEU A 325 30.58 -10.35 7.47
CA LEU A 325 29.28 -10.58 8.08
C LEU A 325 29.36 -11.67 9.16
N ASN A 326 28.71 -11.44 10.30
CA ASN A 326 28.61 -12.46 11.34
C ASN A 326 27.75 -13.66 10.87
N GLY A 327 28.37 -14.79 10.54
CA GLY A 327 27.69 -15.97 9.99
C GLY A 327 26.65 -16.59 10.94
N GLU A 328 26.91 -16.62 12.24
CA GLU A 328 26.02 -17.22 13.24
C GLU A 328 24.68 -16.47 13.33
N ARG A 329 24.74 -15.13 13.33
CA ARG A 329 23.55 -14.28 13.39
C ARG A 329 22.93 -14.02 12.02
N SER A 330 23.70 -14.08 10.93
CA SER A 330 23.16 -13.80 9.60
C SER A 330 22.53 -14.99 8.88
N GLN A 331 22.80 -16.23 9.30
CA GLN A 331 22.32 -17.47 8.64
C GLN A 331 20.81 -17.51 8.35
N HIS A 332 20.00 -16.80 9.12
CA HIS A 332 18.53 -16.85 9.01
C HIS A 332 17.94 -15.79 8.06
N TRP A 333 18.76 -14.87 7.56
CA TRP A 333 18.34 -13.81 6.64
C TRP A 333 19.23 -13.66 5.41
N ALA A 334 20.54 -13.91 5.53
CA ALA A 334 21.47 -13.83 4.42
C ALA A 334 21.15 -14.93 3.39
N ARG A 335 20.61 -14.54 2.23
CA ARG A 335 20.29 -15.46 1.13
C ARG A 335 20.90 -14.95 -0.17
N ILE A 336 20.51 -13.75 -0.59
CA ILE A 336 20.98 -13.13 -1.82
C ILE A 336 22.43 -12.69 -1.66
N CYS A 337 22.80 -12.12 -0.51
CA CYS A 337 24.16 -11.63 -0.28
C CYS A 337 25.21 -12.75 -0.19
N ILE A 338 24.79 -14.00 -0.01
CA ILE A 338 25.70 -15.17 -0.01
C ILE A 338 25.58 -16.04 -1.27
N ASP A 339 24.75 -15.62 -2.23
CA ASP A 339 24.59 -16.30 -3.51
C ASP A 339 25.53 -15.68 -4.56
N PRO A 340 26.51 -16.44 -5.09
CA PRO A 340 27.39 -15.96 -6.16
C PRO A 340 26.65 -15.45 -7.40
N ALA A 341 25.46 -15.99 -7.71
CA ALA A 341 24.66 -15.54 -8.86
C ALA A 341 24.15 -14.09 -8.70
N SER A 342 24.10 -13.58 -7.46
CA SER A 342 23.75 -12.19 -7.17
C SER A 342 24.82 -11.19 -7.58
N TYR A 343 26.04 -11.64 -7.87
CA TYR A 343 27.22 -10.79 -8.09
C TYR A 343 27.77 -10.95 -9.51
N THR A 344 26.91 -11.08 -10.52
CA THR A 344 27.35 -10.96 -11.92
C THR A 344 27.89 -9.55 -12.19
N ARG A 345 28.75 -9.42 -13.20
CA ARG A 345 29.27 -8.10 -13.61
C ARG A 345 28.15 -7.09 -13.88
N ALA A 346 27.09 -7.53 -14.57
CA ALA A 346 25.93 -6.68 -14.85
C ALA A 346 25.21 -6.24 -13.56
N ALA A 347 24.97 -7.16 -12.63
CA ALA A 347 24.29 -6.86 -11.37
C ALA A 347 25.12 -5.94 -10.45
N CYS A 348 26.45 -6.08 -10.45
CA CYS A 348 27.33 -5.20 -9.70
C CYS A 348 27.32 -3.77 -10.27
N LEU A 349 27.38 -3.63 -11.60
CA LEU A 349 27.33 -2.31 -12.25
C LEU A 349 25.96 -1.63 -12.09
N SER A 350 24.87 -2.39 -12.20
CA SER A 350 23.52 -1.81 -12.07
C SER A 350 23.19 -1.35 -10.65
N ALA A 351 23.95 -1.76 -9.62
CA ALA A 351 23.76 -1.24 -8.27
C ALA A 351 24.01 0.28 -8.16
N GLY A 352 24.76 0.88 -9.08
CA GLY A 352 24.94 2.33 -9.16
C GLY A 352 23.83 3.08 -9.90
N GLU A 353 22.80 2.39 -10.39
CA GLU A 353 21.65 3.01 -11.06
C GLU A 353 20.71 3.67 -10.05
N GLU A 354 19.88 4.59 -10.55
CA GLU A 354 18.97 5.41 -9.75
C GLU A 354 18.06 4.58 -8.83
N ARG A 355 17.45 3.54 -9.39
CA ARG A 355 16.43 2.77 -8.68
C ARG A 355 17.03 1.96 -7.52
N PRO A 356 18.13 1.20 -7.68
CA PRO A 356 18.82 0.56 -6.56
C PRO A 356 19.28 1.54 -5.47
N LEU A 357 19.79 2.72 -5.86
CA LEU A 357 20.17 3.78 -4.92
C LEU A 357 18.97 4.26 -4.09
N GLN A 358 17.83 4.54 -4.74
CA GLN A 358 16.59 4.93 -4.06
C GLN A 358 16.06 3.82 -3.14
N LEU A 359 16.14 2.55 -3.55
CA LEU A 359 15.75 1.42 -2.69
C LEU A 359 16.64 1.35 -1.46
N ALA A 360 17.95 1.44 -1.65
CA ALA A 360 18.93 1.38 -0.57
C ALA A 360 18.73 2.54 0.41
N GLY A 361 18.47 3.76 -0.08
CA GLY A 361 18.16 4.92 0.76
C GLY A 361 16.88 4.72 1.58
N SER A 362 15.81 4.23 0.93
CA SER A 362 14.55 3.93 1.61
C SER A 362 14.70 2.84 2.69
N LEU A 363 15.44 1.76 2.39
CA LEU A 363 15.71 0.69 3.34
C LEU A 363 16.70 1.08 4.44
N ALA A 364 17.61 2.02 4.16
CA ALA A 364 18.50 2.58 5.17
C ALA A 364 17.72 3.42 6.19
N ASP A 365 16.69 4.16 5.76
CA ASP A 365 15.75 4.85 6.66
C ASP A 365 14.84 3.87 7.41
N SER A 366 14.27 2.90 6.68
CA SER A 366 13.29 1.93 7.19
C SER A 366 13.52 0.55 6.55
N PRO A 367 14.22 -0.37 7.24
CA PRO A 367 14.69 -1.63 6.66
C PRO A 367 13.63 -2.72 6.47
N TRP A 368 12.39 -2.36 6.14
CA TRP A 368 11.30 -3.28 5.85
C TRP A 368 10.94 -3.22 4.36
N ALA A 369 11.49 -4.15 3.58
CA ALA A 369 11.23 -4.23 2.15
C ALA A 369 9.82 -4.76 1.86
N MET A 370 9.08 -4.15 0.93
CA MET A 370 7.83 -4.72 0.42
C MET A 370 8.12 -6.04 -0.32
N TYR A 371 7.19 -7.00 -0.31
CA TYR A 371 7.41 -8.22 -1.12
C TYR A 371 7.26 -7.96 -2.62
N ALA A 372 6.46 -6.96 -3.00
CA ALA A 372 6.33 -6.52 -4.39
C ALA A 372 7.64 -5.92 -4.95
N THR A 373 8.59 -5.54 -4.09
CA THR A 373 9.93 -5.13 -4.49
C THR A 373 10.74 -6.36 -4.89
N SER A 374 10.46 -6.90 -6.08
CA SER A 374 11.35 -7.88 -6.69
C SER A 374 12.69 -7.20 -6.95
N LEU A 375 13.71 -7.60 -6.18
CA LEU A 375 15.04 -6.98 -6.11
C LEU A 375 15.85 -7.07 -7.42
N THR A 376 15.25 -7.55 -8.51
CA THR A 376 16.00 -7.95 -9.70
C THR A 376 15.50 -7.43 -11.05
N THR A 377 14.23 -7.06 -11.31
CA THR A 377 13.85 -6.84 -12.75
C THR A 377 12.53 -6.12 -13.13
N VAL A 378 11.73 -5.47 -12.26
CA VAL A 378 10.40 -4.92 -12.68
C VAL A 378 10.18 -3.48 -12.20
N PRO A 379 9.52 -2.59 -12.98
CA PRO A 379 9.01 -1.33 -12.44
C PRO A 379 8.13 -1.65 -11.23
N THR A 380 8.43 -0.99 -10.13
CA THR A 380 7.78 -1.22 -8.86
C THR A 380 6.43 -0.53 -8.84
N SER A 381 5.39 -1.29 -8.52
CA SER A 381 4.02 -0.80 -8.50
C SER A 381 3.81 0.09 -7.27
N PRO A 382 3.17 1.26 -7.38
CA PRO A 382 2.80 2.05 -6.22
C PRO A 382 1.88 1.27 -5.27
N LEU A 383 1.80 1.71 -4.01
CA LEU A 383 1.15 0.98 -2.91
C LEU A 383 -0.37 0.77 -3.10
N PRO A 384 -0.85 -0.42 -3.51
CA PRO A 384 -2.27 -0.65 -3.79
C PRO A 384 -3.15 -0.54 -2.53
N GLY A 385 -2.63 -0.90 -1.36
CA GLY A 385 -3.32 -0.75 -0.08
C GLY A 385 -3.65 0.72 0.21
N PHE A 386 -2.77 1.65 -0.18
CA PHE A 386 -2.97 3.07 0.10
C PHE A 386 -4.07 3.71 -0.75
N ALA A 387 -4.28 3.20 -1.97
CA ALA A 387 -5.40 3.60 -2.84
C ALA A 387 -6.78 3.24 -2.27
N ARG A 388 -6.83 2.49 -1.17
CA ARG A 388 -8.07 2.07 -0.50
C ARG A 388 -8.34 2.77 0.84
N LEU A 389 -7.38 3.48 1.41
CA LEU A 389 -7.52 4.13 2.73
C LEU A 389 -8.76 5.04 2.77
N VAL A 390 -9.03 5.73 1.67
CA VAL A 390 -10.17 6.66 1.57
C VAL A 390 -11.53 5.96 1.53
N LEU A 391 -11.58 4.67 1.16
CA LEU A 391 -12.81 3.90 0.97
C LEU A 391 -13.16 2.97 2.13
N CYS A 392 -12.70 3.28 3.33
CA CYS A 392 -13.05 2.48 4.50
C CYS A 392 -14.54 2.59 4.89
N PRO A 393 -15.09 1.56 5.53
CA PRO A 393 -16.42 1.64 6.13
C PRO A 393 -16.47 2.81 7.10
N THR A 394 -17.56 3.59 7.10
CA THR A 394 -17.74 4.84 7.87
C THR A 394 -16.87 6.04 7.46
N SER A 395 -16.16 5.99 6.32
CA SER A 395 -15.55 7.21 5.77
C SER A 395 -16.61 8.30 5.54
N SER A 396 -16.30 9.53 5.94
CA SER A 396 -17.20 10.68 5.75
C SER A 396 -17.49 10.89 4.27
N LEU A 397 -18.76 10.75 3.88
CA LEU A 397 -19.18 10.96 2.49
C LEU A 397 -18.90 12.39 2.03
N ASP A 398 -19.04 13.38 2.92
CA ASP A 398 -18.77 14.78 2.59
C ASP A 398 -17.28 14.99 2.32
N THR A 399 -16.40 14.42 3.16
CA THR A 399 -14.95 14.48 2.93
C THR A 399 -14.56 13.76 1.64
N LEU A 400 -15.16 12.59 1.38
CA LEU A 400 -14.85 11.79 0.19
C LEU A 400 -15.33 12.49 -1.09
N THR A 401 -16.55 13.02 -1.10
CA THR A 401 -17.13 13.76 -2.24
C THR A 401 -16.46 15.11 -2.46
N ALA A 402 -15.89 15.74 -1.43
CA ALA A 402 -15.06 16.94 -1.58
C ALA A 402 -13.68 16.65 -2.17
N THR A 403 -13.19 15.41 -2.07
CA THR A 403 -11.82 15.05 -2.48
C THR A 403 -11.79 14.32 -3.82
N TYR A 404 -12.81 13.51 -4.13
CA TYR A 404 -12.82 12.65 -5.31
C TYR A 404 -14.11 12.77 -6.13
N HIS A 405 -13.96 12.43 -7.41
CA HIS A 405 -15.01 11.99 -8.30
C HIS A 405 -14.96 10.46 -8.45
N ALA A 406 -16.11 9.80 -8.36
CA ALA A 406 -16.32 8.47 -8.91
C ALA A 406 -16.90 8.63 -10.33
N ALA A 407 -16.03 8.94 -11.29
CA ALA A 407 -16.43 9.30 -12.65
C ALA A 407 -16.91 8.07 -13.43
N PRO A 408 -18.10 8.08 -14.05
CA PRO A 408 -18.61 6.95 -14.82
C PRO A 408 -17.82 6.79 -16.12
N ILE A 409 -17.36 5.57 -16.39
CA ILE A 409 -16.44 5.28 -17.49
C ILE A 409 -16.92 4.14 -18.38
N SER A 410 -16.61 4.21 -19.67
CA SER A 410 -16.63 3.07 -20.59
C SER A 410 -15.19 2.69 -20.91
N LEU A 411 -14.94 1.38 -21.01
CA LEU A 411 -13.63 0.83 -21.34
C LEU A 411 -13.64 0.28 -22.75
N ASN A 412 -12.66 0.66 -23.56
CA ASN A 412 -12.47 0.11 -24.90
C ASN A 412 -11.13 -0.65 -24.98
N TYR A 413 -11.23 -1.97 -24.92
CA TYR A 413 -10.06 -2.86 -24.91
C TYR A 413 -9.39 -3.00 -26.28
N SER A 414 -10.10 -2.75 -27.39
CA SER A 414 -9.49 -2.89 -28.73
C SER A 414 -8.60 -1.71 -29.06
N THR A 415 -9.01 -0.50 -28.68
CA THR A 415 -8.23 0.74 -28.86
C THR A 415 -7.36 1.07 -27.66
N SER A 416 -7.48 0.31 -26.55
CA SER A 416 -6.86 0.61 -25.26
C SER A 416 -7.20 2.03 -24.76
N THR A 417 -8.43 2.48 -24.98
CA THR A 417 -8.93 3.79 -24.55
C THR A 417 -10.02 3.66 -23.50
N TYR A 418 -10.31 4.76 -22.82
CA TYR A 418 -11.42 4.87 -21.88
C TYR A 418 -12.00 6.27 -21.95
N LYS A 419 -13.27 6.43 -21.58
CA LYS A 419 -13.97 7.72 -21.66
C LYS A 419 -15.04 7.87 -20.61
N VAL A 420 -15.38 9.12 -20.29
CA VAL A 420 -16.55 9.41 -19.46
C VAL A 420 -17.80 8.91 -20.19
N SER A 421 -18.61 8.07 -19.55
CA SER A 421 -19.79 7.47 -20.18
C SER A 421 -20.90 7.17 -19.18
N ASN A 422 -22.14 7.54 -19.52
CA ASN A 422 -23.34 7.21 -18.75
C ASN A 422 -24.49 6.86 -19.73
N PRO A 423 -25.17 5.70 -19.60
CA PRO A 423 -25.04 4.69 -18.54
C PRO A 423 -23.75 3.87 -18.61
N SER A 424 -23.23 3.50 -17.45
CA SER A 424 -22.15 2.52 -17.27
C SER A 424 -22.23 1.96 -15.85
N PRO A 425 -21.92 0.67 -15.60
CA PRO A 425 -21.70 0.16 -14.24
C PRO A 425 -20.32 0.55 -13.68
N PHE A 426 -19.38 0.96 -14.53
CA PHE A 426 -17.99 1.20 -14.15
C PHE A 426 -17.73 2.66 -13.79
N ARG A 427 -16.92 2.86 -12.76
CA ARG A 427 -16.53 4.16 -12.22
C ARG A 427 -15.01 4.18 -12.02
N LEU A 428 -14.35 5.30 -12.27
CA LEU A 428 -12.94 5.52 -11.91
C LEU A 428 -12.87 6.53 -10.77
N LEU A 429 -12.15 6.21 -9.70
CA LEU A 429 -11.91 7.14 -8.61
C LEU A 429 -10.78 8.10 -8.98
N VAL A 430 -11.09 9.38 -9.13
CA VAL A 430 -10.14 10.42 -9.54
C VAL A 430 -10.21 11.60 -8.57
N PRO A 431 -9.07 12.16 -8.11
CA PRO A 431 -9.07 13.37 -7.29
C PRO A 431 -9.74 14.54 -8.01
N ARG A 432 -10.42 15.41 -7.25
CA ARG A 432 -10.98 16.67 -7.77
C ARG A 432 -9.88 17.65 -8.13
N ASP A 433 -10.25 18.66 -8.92
CA ASP A 433 -9.40 19.81 -9.21
C ASP A 433 -8.92 20.47 -7.92
N GLY A 434 -7.64 20.86 -7.89
CA GLY A 434 -6.99 21.43 -6.70
C GLY A 434 -6.40 20.41 -5.73
N ILE A 435 -6.63 19.10 -5.92
CA ILE A 435 -5.91 18.06 -5.19
C ILE A 435 -4.67 17.65 -5.98
N ASP A 436 -3.49 17.94 -5.43
CA ASP A 436 -2.19 17.59 -5.99
C ASP A 436 -1.48 16.47 -5.20
N ILE A 437 -0.25 16.14 -5.62
CA ILE A 437 0.56 15.08 -4.99
C ILE A 437 0.84 15.39 -3.51
N PRO A 438 1.38 16.57 -3.14
CA PRO A 438 1.60 16.91 -1.73
C PRO A 438 0.33 16.84 -0.87
N ALA A 439 -0.81 17.32 -1.37
CA ALA A 439 -2.08 17.24 -0.64
C ALA A 439 -2.53 15.79 -0.42
N MET A 440 -2.28 14.90 -1.39
CA MET A 440 -2.56 13.47 -1.24
C MET A 440 -1.64 12.81 -0.21
N GLU A 441 -0.34 13.08 -0.29
CA GLU A 441 0.66 12.57 0.66
C GLU A 441 0.34 13.01 2.09
N GLN A 442 0.03 14.30 2.29
CA GLN A 442 -0.36 14.82 3.60
C GLN A 442 -1.62 14.15 4.15
N ARG A 443 -2.58 13.81 3.29
CA ARG A 443 -3.79 13.09 3.68
C ARG A 443 -3.49 11.65 4.12
N ILE A 444 -2.60 10.96 3.41
CA ILE A 444 -2.14 9.61 3.78
C ILE A 444 -1.40 9.67 5.13
N GLN A 445 -0.46 10.61 5.28
CA GLN A 445 0.25 10.86 6.55
C GLN A 445 -0.73 11.10 7.71
N GLY A 446 -1.73 11.98 7.51
CA GLY A 446 -2.72 12.29 8.54
C GLY A 446 -3.56 11.08 8.93
N THR A 447 -3.94 10.27 7.95
CA THR A 447 -4.67 9.01 8.18
C THR A 447 -3.82 8.03 8.99
N MET A 448 -2.56 7.83 8.61
CA MET A 448 -1.63 6.93 9.30
C MET A 448 -1.28 7.42 10.72
N THR A 449 -1.19 8.72 10.93
CA THR A 449 -0.98 9.32 12.26
C THR A 449 -2.18 9.07 13.18
N ALA A 450 -3.41 9.17 12.65
CA ALA A 450 -4.62 8.85 13.40
C ALA A 450 -4.68 7.35 13.76
N ILE A 451 -4.31 6.47 12.83
CA ILE A 451 -4.21 5.03 13.08
C ILE A 451 -3.15 4.73 14.15
N LEU A 452 -1.97 5.34 14.05
CA LEU A 452 -0.89 5.14 15.01
C LEU A 452 -1.35 5.47 16.43
N THR A 453 -2.04 6.60 16.60
CA THR A 453 -2.59 7.03 17.89
C THR A 453 -3.48 5.93 18.49
N ARG A 454 -4.34 5.30 17.68
CA ARG A 454 -5.21 4.20 18.11
C ARG A 454 -4.45 2.93 18.45
N VAL A 455 -3.42 2.59 17.69
CA VAL A 455 -2.60 1.41 17.99
C VAL A 455 -1.89 1.61 19.34
N MET A 456 -1.35 2.80 19.60
CA MET A 456 -0.68 3.11 20.87
C MET A 456 -1.62 3.12 22.08
N GLU A 457 -2.93 3.35 21.90
CA GLU A 457 -3.92 3.22 22.99
C GLU A 457 -4.06 1.77 23.47
N VAL A 458 -3.82 0.79 22.59
CA VAL A 458 -3.99 -0.64 22.89
C VAL A 458 -2.68 -1.42 22.95
N LYS A 459 -1.56 -0.81 22.54
CA LYS A 459 -0.23 -1.42 22.55
C LYS A 459 0.78 -0.53 23.25
N PRO A 460 1.61 -1.10 24.14
CA PRO A 460 2.72 -0.36 24.69
C PRO A 460 3.66 0.06 23.56
N LYS A 461 4.35 1.19 23.75
CA LYS A 461 5.50 1.54 22.91
C LYS A 461 6.50 0.38 22.99
N LEU A 462 6.74 -0.29 21.87
CA LEU A 462 7.69 -1.39 21.84
C LEU A 462 9.11 -0.85 22.04
N ARG A 463 9.86 -1.50 22.94
CA ARG A 463 11.31 -1.35 23.02
C ARG A 463 11.94 -2.29 21.99
N MET A 464 12.90 -1.79 21.22
CA MET A 464 13.66 -2.65 20.32
C MET A 464 14.40 -3.71 21.14
N GLY A 465 14.28 -4.97 20.71
CA GLY A 465 15.00 -6.06 21.35
C GLY A 465 16.50 -6.01 21.04
N ASP A 466 17.33 -6.44 21.98
CA ASP A 466 18.76 -6.61 21.75
C ASP A 466 19.12 -7.46 20.52
N PRO A 467 18.37 -8.52 20.16
CA PRO A 467 18.67 -9.30 18.96
C PRO A 467 18.60 -8.48 17.67
N ASP A 468 17.54 -7.69 17.50
CA ASP A 468 17.33 -6.90 16.26
C ASP A 468 18.42 -5.84 16.08
N VAL A 469 18.86 -5.25 17.19
CA VAL A 469 19.93 -4.26 17.14
C VAL A 469 21.29 -4.89 16.87
N ARG A 470 21.60 -6.04 17.48
CA ARG A 470 22.86 -6.74 17.16
C ARG A 470 22.92 -7.11 15.68
N VAL A 471 21.82 -7.61 15.14
CA VAL A 471 21.70 -7.94 13.71
C VAL A 471 21.87 -6.68 12.85
N TRP A 472 21.27 -5.55 13.22
CA TRP A 472 21.48 -4.27 12.53
C TRP A 472 22.95 -3.86 12.53
N MET A 473 23.60 -3.93 13.69
CA MET A 473 25.01 -3.52 13.83
C MET A 473 25.96 -4.42 13.06
N ASP A 474 25.70 -5.73 12.98
CA ASP A 474 26.50 -6.64 12.15
C ASP A 474 26.37 -6.30 10.66
N MET A 475 25.13 -6.09 10.19
CA MET A 475 24.87 -5.68 8.81
C MET A 475 25.53 -4.33 8.52
N LEU A 476 25.37 -3.36 9.42
CA LEU A 476 25.94 -2.03 9.32
C LEU A 476 27.48 -2.07 9.24
N GLY A 477 28.13 -2.91 10.05
CA GLY A 477 29.59 -3.09 10.02
C GLY A 477 30.08 -3.62 8.67
N ALA A 478 29.40 -4.63 8.11
CA ALA A 478 29.73 -5.19 6.81
C ALA A 478 29.48 -4.17 5.67
N VAL A 479 28.34 -3.47 5.71
CA VAL A 479 27.98 -2.45 4.72
C VAL A 479 28.95 -1.27 4.76
N ASN A 480 29.27 -0.72 5.93
CA ASN A 480 30.19 0.40 6.06
C ASN A 480 31.57 0.07 5.51
N TRP A 481 32.11 -1.11 5.83
CA TRP A 481 33.38 -1.58 5.26
C TRP A 481 33.34 -1.58 3.72
N CYS A 482 32.25 -2.07 3.12
CA CYS A 482 32.08 -2.07 1.67
C CYS A 482 32.02 -0.66 1.09
N LEU A 483 31.19 0.21 1.68
CA LEU A 483 30.99 1.57 1.19
C LEU A 483 32.29 2.36 1.27
N GLU A 484 33.00 2.32 2.40
CA GLU A 484 34.33 2.92 2.56
C GLU A 484 35.32 2.39 1.51
N GLY A 485 35.32 1.08 1.27
CA GLY A 485 36.19 0.42 0.30
C GLY A 485 35.90 0.76 -1.17
N CYS A 486 34.68 1.26 -1.48
CA CYS A 486 34.25 1.56 -2.85
C CYS A 486 34.16 3.05 -3.17
N MET A 487 33.99 3.94 -2.19
CA MET A 487 33.75 5.39 -2.39
C MET A 487 34.72 6.05 -3.39
N ALA A 488 36.01 5.76 -3.30
CA ALA A 488 37.02 6.36 -4.18
C ALA A 488 36.89 5.96 -5.66
N GLY A 489 36.28 4.80 -5.94
CA GLY A 489 36.08 4.28 -7.29
C GLY A 489 34.70 4.61 -7.89
N LEU A 490 33.82 5.29 -7.16
CA LEU A 490 32.48 5.63 -7.64
C LEU A 490 32.48 6.92 -8.49
N PRO A 491 31.69 6.97 -9.58
CA PRO A 491 31.40 8.22 -10.29
C PRO A 491 30.78 9.27 -9.37
N ALA A 492 31.04 10.56 -9.59
CA ALA A 492 30.61 11.65 -8.72
C ALA A 492 29.08 11.67 -8.47
N ASN A 493 28.27 11.41 -9.49
CA ASN A 493 26.81 11.37 -9.41
C ASN A 493 26.28 10.16 -8.62
N VAL A 494 27.03 9.06 -8.56
CA VAL A 494 26.69 7.87 -7.75
C VAL A 494 27.19 8.07 -6.32
N ARG A 495 28.41 8.59 -6.17
CA ARG A 495 29.08 8.82 -4.88
C ARG A 495 28.21 9.63 -3.91
N GLY A 496 27.69 10.78 -4.35
CA GLY A 496 26.85 11.62 -3.49
C GLY A 496 25.59 10.91 -2.99
N LYS A 497 25.00 10.02 -3.81
CA LYS A 497 23.82 9.22 -3.42
C LYS A 497 24.20 8.08 -2.48
N VAL A 498 25.37 7.47 -2.67
CA VAL A 498 25.88 6.45 -1.75
C VAL A 498 26.26 7.07 -0.39
N GLU A 499 26.77 8.31 -0.37
CA GLU A 499 26.99 9.08 0.86
C GLU A 499 25.68 9.35 1.59
N GLU A 500 24.60 9.68 0.87
CA GLU A 500 23.25 9.81 1.43
C GLU A 500 22.77 8.49 2.05
N VAL A 501 22.93 7.36 1.36
CA VAL A 501 22.60 6.02 1.91
C VAL A 501 23.40 5.73 3.18
N ALA A 502 24.71 6.00 3.20
CA ALA A 502 25.55 5.80 4.38
C ALA A 502 25.11 6.68 5.57
N SER A 503 24.72 7.92 5.30
CA SER A 503 24.19 8.84 6.29
C SER A 503 22.84 8.37 6.86
N MET A 504 21.95 7.85 6.00
CA MET A 504 20.67 7.25 6.39
C MET A 504 20.87 6.04 7.30
N LEU A 505 21.84 5.17 7.01
CA LEU A 505 22.11 3.95 7.80
C LEU A 505 22.49 4.24 9.27
N THR A 506 23.00 5.43 9.58
CA THR A 506 23.68 5.71 10.86
C THR A 506 23.07 6.86 11.65
N VAL A 507 22.83 8.01 11.00
CA VAL A 507 22.54 9.28 11.68
C VAL A 507 21.18 9.82 11.29
N VAL A 508 20.89 9.84 9.99
CA VAL A 508 19.71 10.54 9.45
C VAL A 508 18.49 9.63 9.38
N GLY A 509 18.68 8.35 9.04
CA GLY A 509 17.57 7.43 8.87
C GLY A 509 16.91 7.10 10.19
N CYS A 510 15.58 6.97 10.15
CA CYS A 510 14.75 6.75 11.31
C CYS A 510 15.20 5.52 12.11
N TRP A 511 15.44 4.39 11.44
CA TRP A 511 15.84 3.16 12.11
C TRP A 511 17.24 3.22 12.71
N GLY A 512 18.23 3.74 11.96
CA GLY A 512 19.60 3.91 12.47
C GLY A 512 19.65 4.81 13.70
N TYR A 513 18.91 5.92 13.66
CA TYR A 513 18.75 6.82 14.81
C TYR A 513 18.14 6.11 16.03
N MET A 514 17.05 5.37 15.83
CA MET A 514 16.38 4.61 16.89
C MET A 514 17.34 3.60 17.53
N VAL A 515 18.04 2.81 16.71
CA VAL A 515 19.01 1.80 17.13
C VAL A 515 20.15 2.40 17.97
N LYS A 516 20.65 3.58 17.61
CA LYS A 516 21.72 4.29 18.34
C LYS A 516 21.22 4.92 19.64
N ASN A 517 20.02 5.49 19.63
CA ASN A 517 19.47 6.31 20.71
C ASN A 517 18.44 5.55 21.55
N ARG A 518 18.73 4.29 21.87
CA ARG A 518 17.77 3.37 22.53
C ARG A 518 17.17 3.91 23.82
N GLU A 519 17.83 4.86 24.49
CA GLU A 519 17.43 5.47 25.76
C GLU A 519 16.77 6.86 25.61
N THR A 520 16.99 7.58 24.51
CA THR A 520 16.48 8.95 24.26
C THR A 520 15.35 9.02 23.24
N ALA A 521 15.16 7.96 22.44
CA ALA A 521 14.05 7.85 21.47
C ALA A 521 12.63 7.92 22.09
N PHE A 522 12.54 7.90 23.42
CA PHE A 522 11.27 8.00 24.17
C PHE A 522 10.66 9.40 24.21
N GLY A 523 11.37 10.44 23.76
CA GLY A 523 10.98 11.86 23.84
C GLY A 523 10.30 12.47 22.61
N LEU A 524 10.10 11.73 21.50
CA LEU A 524 9.38 12.26 20.33
C LEU A 524 7.90 12.47 20.69
N GLY A 525 7.57 13.71 21.07
CA GLY A 525 6.21 14.16 21.32
C GLY A 525 5.36 13.98 20.07
N VAL A 526 4.26 13.23 20.20
CA VAL A 526 3.22 13.18 19.17
C VAL A 526 2.63 14.59 19.05
N PRO A 527 2.60 15.23 17.87
CA PRO A 527 1.82 16.44 17.71
C PRO A 527 0.35 16.09 17.95
N THR A 528 -0.22 16.57 19.04
CA THR A 528 -1.66 16.41 19.34
C THR A 528 -2.47 16.98 18.19
N ALA A 529 -3.45 16.20 17.72
CA ALA A 529 -4.25 16.40 16.51
C ALA A 529 -5.18 17.65 16.50
N THR A 530 -4.97 18.63 17.37
CA THR A 530 -5.84 19.80 17.53
C THR A 530 -5.42 21.03 16.73
N ALA A 531 -4.26 21.03 16.06
CA ALA A 531 -3.75 22.21 15.33
C ALA A 531 -3.95 22.18 13.79
N ALA A 532 -4.74 21.24 13.25
CA ALA A 532 -4.98 21.16 11.81
C ALA A 532 -6.22 21.94 11.32
N ALA A 533 -6.85 22.73 12.17
CA ALA A 533 -7.98 23.57 11.79
C ALA A 533 -7.73 25.02 12.23
N THR A 534 -7.62 25.92 11.24
CA THR A 534 -7.62 27.39 11.33
C THR A 534 -6.31 28.10 11.73
N GLY A 535 -5.63 28.74 10.75
CA GLY A 535 -4.67 29.84 10.98
C GLY A 535 -3.37 29.74 10.16
N PRO A 536 -2.86 30.85 9.57
CA PRO A 536 -1.77 30.83 8.60
C PRO A 536 -0.40 30.57 9.27
N VAL A 537 0.41 29.73 8.63
CA VAL A 537 1.79 29.46 9.05
C VAL A 537 2.62 30.71 8.84
N ALA A 538 3.15 31.26 9.93
CA ALA A 538 4.09 32.37 9.90
C ALA A 538 5.35 31.97 9.10
N SER A 539 5.66 32.82 8.12
CA SER A 539 6.85 32.77 7.28
C SER A 539 8.13 32.93 8.10
N MET A 540 9.09 32.02 7.95
CA MET A 540 10.50 32.34 8.21
C MET A 540 11.22 32.48 6.87
N GLY A 541 11.89 33.63 6.71
CA GLY A 541 12.21 34.27 5.43
C GLY A 541 13.28 33.60 4.57
N ILE A 542 13.13 33.83 3.27
CA ILE A 542 14.06 33.48 2.19
C ILE A 542 14.95 34.71 1.91
N PRO A 543 16.29 34.62 1.88
CA PRO A 543 17.11 35.59 1.18
C PRO A 543 17.22 35.22 -0.31
N ALA A 544 17.07 36.23 -1.16
CA ALA A 544 17.11 36.14 -2.62
C ALA A 544 18.46 35.66 -3.18
N ALA A 545 18.41 34.92 -4.29
CA ALA A 545 19.55 34.48 -5.08
C ALA A 545 20.17 35.63 -5.92
N PRO A 546 21.46 35.52 -6.29
CA PRO A 546 21.98 36.18 -7.49
C PRO A 546 22.37 35.21 -8.60
N ALA A 547 22.51 35.78 -9.80
CA ALA A 547 22.37 35.19 -11.11
C ALA A 547 23.62 34.52 -11.71
N THR A 548 23.35 33.55 -12.61
CA THR A 548 24.06 33.12 -13.83
C THR A 548 25.57 33.31 -14.00
N ALA A 549 26.25 32.22 -14.40
CA ALA A 549 27.31 32.26 -15.41
C ALA A 549 27.42 30.92 -16.18
N THR A 550 27.82 31.03 -17.45
CA THR A 550 27.77 30.08 -18.58
C THR A 550 29.07 29.31 -18.85
N THR A 551 28.95 28.24 -19.66
CA THR A 551 29.98 27.51 -20.48
C THR A 551 31.02 26.64 -19.73
N ALA A 552 31.51 25.49 -20.21
CA ALA A 552 31.63 24.89 -21.54
C ALA A 552 31.74 23.35 -21.46
N ALA A 553 31.55 22.70 -22.61
CA ALA A 553 31.55 21.25 -22.80
C ALA A 553 32.95 20.60 -22.75
N ALA A 554 33.02 19.36 -22.24
CA ALA A 554 34.05 18.39 -22.61
C ALA A 554 33.39 16.99 -22.72
N THR A 555 33.40 16.48 -23.94
CA THR A 555 32.96 15.14 -24.35
C THR A 555 33.84 14.03 -23.79
N THR A 556 33.26 13.08 -23.05
CA THR A 556 33.69 11.66 -23.03
C THR A 556 32.46 10.77 -22.83
N GLY A 557 32.35 9.75 -23.66
CA GLY A 557 31.12 9.00 -23.90
C GLY A 557 30.70 8.07 -22.78
N TRP A 558 29.52 8.35 -22.23
CA TRP A 558 28.56 7.36 -21.75
C TRP A 558 27.29 7.59 -22.55
N GLY A 559 26.90 6.61 -23.37
CA GLY A 559 25.71 6.72 -24.22
C GLY A 559 24.45 6.81 -23.36
N MET A 560 23.88 8.02 -23.26
CA MET A 560 22.58 8.27 -22.63
C MET A 560 21.45 8.12 -23.65
N GLY A 561 20.47 7.27 -23.33
CA GLY A 561 19.11 7.46 -23.79
C GLY A 561 18.45 8.52 -22.93
N GLN A 562 18.08 9.66 -23.53
CA GLN A 562 17.27 10.69 -22.88
C GLN A 562 15.80 10.26 -22.82
N GLY A 563 15.15 10.45 -21.66
CA GLY A 563 13.72 10.27 -21.50
C GLY A 563 13.20 10.68 -20.13
N GLN A 564 12.78 11.96 -20.03
CA GLN A 564 11.68 12.53 -19.23
C GLN A 564 11.60 12.34 -17.69
N GLY A 565 11.40 13.49 -17.01
CA GLY A 565 10.64 13.60 -15.76
C GLY A 565 11.45 13.92 -14.51
N GLN A 566 11.80 15.20 -14.29
CA GLN A 566 12.27 15.67 -12.99
C GLN A 566 11.14 15.55 -11.94
N VAL A 567 11.27 14.57 -11.05
CA VAL A 567 10.59 14.58 -9.75
C VAL A 567 11.59 15.18 -8.75
N GLY A 568 11.26 16.34 -8.20
CA GLY A 568 12.13 17.08 -7.29
C GLY A 568 12.43 16.28 -6.02
N THR A 569 13.70 15.97 -5.79
CA THR A 569 14.22 15.51 -4.51
C THR A 569 14.21 16.67 -3.53
N ARG A 570 13.46 16.53 -2.41
CA ARG A 570 13.47 17.49 -1.31
C ARG A 570 14.10 16.83 -0.08
N TRP A 571 15.43 16.77 -0.04
CA TRP A 571 16.19 16.49 1.18
C TRP A 571 17.01 17.73 1.52
N GLY A 572 16.58 18.44 2.56
CA GLY A 572 17.28 19.60 3.09
C GLY A 572 16.61 20.08 4.36
N PHE A 573 17.25 19.82 5.51
CA PHE A 573 17.00 20.52 6.77
C PHE A 573 18.35 20.77 7.47
N PRO A 574 18.46 21.90 8.20
CA PRO A 574 19.72 22.55 8.53
C PRO A 574 20.51 21.81 9.63
N ALA A 575 21.82 22.09 9.61
CA ALA A 575 22.86 21.57 10.50
C ALA A 575 22.60 21.81 11.99
#